data_AF-A0A7S3I574-F1
#
_entry.id   AF-A0A7S3I574-F1
#
_cell.length_a   1.000
_cell.length_b   1.000
_cell.length_c   1.000
_cell.angle_alpha   90.00
_cell.angle_beta   90.00
_cell.angle_gamma   90.00
#
_symmetry.space_group_name_H-M   'P 1'
#
loop_
_entity.id
_entity.type
_entity.pdbx_description
1 polymer ?
#
loop_
_entity_poly.entity_id
_entity_poly.type
_entity_poly.pdbx_seq_one_letter_code
_entity_poly.pdbx_strand_id
1 'polypeptide(L)'
;MTDIGISCAKDSYGRTAGTPLTCTPEQEYDAGLCYPPCEHNSDGIGPVCWGNCPAGTTKCGTALCLTPDQTCSEYIASDFKDVFKAVIAIAEGSAAGAAIDISKIALDYTFPECEDWNQ
;
A
#
# COMPACT_ATOMS: atom_id res chain seq x y z
N MET A 1 15.36 -35.67 16.14
CA MET A 1 16.23 -35.15 15.05
C MET A 1 16.66 -36.35 14.22
N THR A 2 16.27 -36.36 12.95
CA THR A 2 16.38 -37.52 12.06
C THR A 2 17.26 -37.13 10.88
N ASP A 3 18.29 -37.93 10.58
CA ASP A 3 19.10 -37.75 9.38
C ASP A 3 18.31 -38.24 8.15
N ILE A 4 18.13 -37.35 7.16
CA ILE A 4 17.41 -37.65 5.91
C ILE A 4 18.35 -37.83 4.71
N GLY A 5 19.66 -38.01 4.96
CA GLY A 5 20.67 -38.30 3.94
C GLY A 5 21.23 -37.09 3.18
N ILE A 6 20.56 -35.95 3.24
CA ILE A 6 21.04 -34.65 2.72
C ILE A 6 21.20 -33.60 3.84
N SER A 7 20.52 -33.78 4.97
CA SER A 7 20.57 -32.89 6.13
C SER A 7 19.98 -33.55 7.38
N CYS A 8 20.19 -32.94 8.55
CA CYS A 8 19.50 -33.33 9.78
C CYS A 8 18.15 -32.60 9.88
N ALA A 9 17.05 -33.35 9.84
CA ALA A 9 15.73 -32.81 10.09
C ALA A 9 15.48 -32.68 11.60
N LYS A 10 15.14 -31.46 12.06
CA LYS A 10 14.61 -31.26 13.41
C LYS A 10 13.20 -31.84 13.50
N ASP A 11 12.88 -32.41 14.66
CA ASP A 11 11.50 -32.81 14.95
C ASP A 11 10.63 -31.55 14.93
N SER A 12 9.70 -31.53 13.98
CA SER A 12 8.78 -30.43 13.76
C SER A 12 7.37 -30.97 13.90
N TYR A 13 6.49 -30.18 14.51
CA TYR A 13 5.07 -30.48 14.59
C TYR A 13 4.28 -29.35 13.95
N GLY A 14 3.19 -29.68 13.26
CA GLY A 14 2.29 -28.68 12.69
C GLY A 14 1.52 -27.94 13.80
N ARG A 15 1.37 -26.62 13.66
CA ARG A 15 0.54 -25.81 14.57
C ARG A 15 -0.92 -25.70 14.14
N THR A 16 -1.34 -26.46 13.12
CA THR A 16 -2.64 -26.35 12.45
C THR A 16 -2.90 -24.94 11.90
N ALA A 17 -4.07 -24.70 11.29
CA ALA A 17 -4.42 -23.37 10.78
C ALA A 17 -4.95 -22.41 11.88
N GLY A 18 -5.19 -22.91 13.10
CA GLY A 18 -5.85 -22.14 14.15
C GLY A 18 -7.36 -21.92 13.87
N THR A 19 -7.96 -20.96 14.58
CA THR A 19 -9.33 -20.50 14.33
C THR A 19 -9.28 -19.03 13.88
N PRO A 20 -9.92 -18.67 12.75
CA PRO A 20 -9.95 -17.28 12.30
C PRO A 20 -10.66 -16.40 13.32
N LEU A 21 -10.22 -15.14 13.42
CA LEU A 21 -10.92 -14.15 14.23
C LEU A 21 -12.35 -13.98 13.69
N THR A 22 -13.33 -13.92 14.58
CA THR A 22 -14.73 -13.62 14.22
C THR A 22 -15.12 -12.32 14.87
N CYS A 23 -15.71 -11.41 14.09
CA CYS A 23 -16.05 -10.08 14.56
C CYS A 23 -17.38 -10.07 15.32
N THR A 24 -17.52 -9.10 16.21
CA THR A 24 -18.82 -8.76 16.80
C THR A 24 -19.76 -8.17 15.73
N PRO A 25 -21.09 -8.17 15.92
CA PRO A 25 -22.03 -7.57 14.98
C PRO A 25 -21.78 -6.09 14.68
N GLU A 26 -21.08 -5.39 15.58
CA GLU A 26 -20.74 -3.97 15.48
C GLU A 26 -19.39 -3.71 14.80
N GLN A 27 -18.73 -4.74 14.26
CA GLN A 27 -17.40 -4.64 13.67
C GLN A 27 -17.38 -5.19 12.25
N GLU A 28 -16.47 -4.66 11.44
CA GLU A 28 -16.20 -5.09 10.08
C GLU A 28 -15.00 -6.03 10.04
N TYR A 29 -15.16 -7.16 9.35
CA TYR A 29 -14.08 -8.12 9.13
C TYR A 29 -13.29 -7.74 7.88
N ASP A 30 -11.99 -7.53 8.03
CA ASP A 30 -11.06 -7.37 6.91
C ASP A 30 -9.74 -8.11 7.17
N ALA A 31 -9.32 -8.91 6.19
CA ALA A 31 -8.05 -9.65 6.17
C ALA A 31 -7.68 -10.43 7.46
N GLY A 32 -8.66 -10.93 8.21
CA GLY A 32 -8.42 -11.70 9.44
C GLY A 32 -8.42 -10.86 10.72
N LEU A 33 -8.78 -9.58 10.62
CA LEU A 33 -8.89 -8.63 11.73
C LEU A 33 -10.31 -8.05 11.78
N CYS A 34 -10.66 -7.48 12.94
CA CYS A 34 -11.95 -6.84 13.20
C CYS A 34 -11.73 -5.37 13.49
N TYR A 35 -12.33 -4.52 12.66
CA TYR A 35 -12.24 -3.07 12.76
C TYR A 35 -13.57 -2.46 13.19
N PRO A 36 -13.54 -1.32 13.89
CA PRO A 36 -14.75 -0.49 13.98
C PRO A 36 -15.17 -0.04 12.56
N PRO A 37 -16.48 0.05 12.27
CA PRO A 37 -16.97 0.58 11.01
C PRO A 37 -16.46 1.99 10.75
N CYS A 38 -16.22 2.33 9.48
CA CYS A 38 -15.79 3.66 9.11
C CYS A 38 -16.92 4.70 9.27
N GLU A 39 -16.58 5.86 9.83
CA GLU A 39 -17.52 6.96 10.08
C GLU A 39 -17.60 7.91 8.86
N HIS A 40 -18.50 8.89 8.92
CA HIS A 40 -18.59 9.99 7.93
C HIS A 40 -18.75 9.56 6.46
N ASN A 41 -19.35 8.39 6.20
CA ASN A 41 -19.51 7.82 4.86
C ASN A 41 -18.16 7.60 4.13
N SER A 42 -17.10 7.28 4.88
CA SER A 42 -15.80 6.88 4.34
C SER A 42 -15.74 5.37 4.07
N ASP A 43 -14.89 4.96 3.12
CA ASP A 43 -14.73 3.56 2.72
C ASP A 43 -13.55 2.92 3.44
N GLY A 44 -13.77 1.78 4.11
CA GLY A 44 -12.72 0.98 4.72
C GLY A 44 -11.92 0.18 3.69
N ILE A 45 -10.59 0.35 3.69
CA ILE A 45 -9.66 -0.54 2.96
C ILE A 45 -8.51 -0.86 3.92
N GLY A 46 -8.49 -2.08 4.45
CA GLY A 46 -7.59 -2.45 5.53
C GLY A 46 -7.88 -1.65 6.80
N PRO A 47 -6.85 -1.26 7.58
CA PRO A 47 -7.03 -0.49 8.81
C PRO A 47 -7.35 1.00 8.57
N VAL A 48 -7.59 1.43 7.33
CA VAL A 48 -7.71 2.85 6.95
C VAL A 48 -9.11 3.14 6.42
N CYS A 49 -9.72 4.21 6.95
CA CYS A 49 -10.97 4.76 6.45
C CYS A 49 -10.68 5.90 5.46
N TRP A 50 -11.03 5.69 4.19
CA TRP A 50 -10.78 6.62 3.10
C TRP A 50 -11.98 7.53 2.87
N GLY A 51 -11.79 8.82 3.09
CA GLY A 51 -12.80 9.85 2.82
C GLY A 51 -13.10 10.04 1.33
N ASN A 52 -14.14 10.83 1.08
CA ASN A 52 -14.50 11.28 -0.26
C ASN A 52 -13.74 12.55 -0.63
N CYS A 53 -13.46 12.72 -1.91
CA CYS A 53 -12.85 13.94 -2.41
C CYS A 53 -13.81 15.13 -2.32
N PRO A 54 -13.33 16.33 -1.95
CA PRO A 54 -14.16 17.53 -1.85
C PRO A 54 -14.75 17.92 -3.21
N ALA A 55 -15.81 18.72 -3.19
CA ALA A 55 -16.54 19.09 -4.40
C ALA A 55 -15.62 19.80 -5.42
N GLY A 56 -15.71 19.38 -6.69
CA GLY A 56 -14.88 19.93 -7.77
C GLY A 56 -13.52 19.25 -7.93
N THR A 57 -13.22 18.22 -7.13
CA THR A 57 -12.03 17.37 -7.31
C THR A 57 -12.41 15.95 -7.74
N THR A 58 -11.50 15.25 -8.40
CA THR A 58 -11.70 13.89 -8.93
C THR A 58 -10.75 12.91 -8.25
N LYS A 59 -11.27 11.77 -7.78
CA LYS A 59 -10.48 10.71 -7.13
C LYS A 59 -9.51 10.05 -8.11
N CYS A 60 -8.24 9.96 -7.74
CA CYS A 60 -7.18 9.23 -8.45
C CYS A 60 -6.60 8.17 -7.51
N GLY A 61 -6.81 6.89 -7.82
CA GLY A 61 -6.44 5.81 -6.91
C GLY A 61 -7.23 5.84 -5.59
N THR A 62 -6.57 5.53 -4.47
CA THR A 62 -7.22 5.46 -3.15
C THR A 62 -7.04 6.73 -2.31
N ALA A 63 -5.93 7.44 -2.47
CA ALA A 63 -5.50 8.51 -1.57
C ALA A 63 -5.52 9.92 -2.17
N LEU A 64 -5.63 10.07 -3.49
CA LEU A 64 -5.44 11.35 -4.17
C LEU A 64 -6.77 11.94 -4.68
N CYS A 65 -6.91 13.25 -4.48
CA CYS A 65 -7.98 14.07 -5.04
C CYS A 65 -7.35 15.12 -5.96
N LEU A 66 -7.70 15.08 -7.24
CA LEU A 66 -7.13 15.93 -8.28
C LEU A 66 -8.06 17.10 -8.60
N THR A 67 -7.51 18.28 -8.80
CA THR A 67 -8.24 19.42 -9.36
C THR A 67 -8.49 19.21 -10.87
N PRO A 68 -9.44 19.94 -11.49
CA PRO A 68 -9.84 19.70 -12.88
C PRO A 68 -8.73 19.86 -13.93
N ASP A 69 -7.67 20.57 -13.59
CA ASP A 69 -6.47 20.80 -14.39
C ASP A 69 -5.45 19.65 -14.32
N GLN A 70 -5.65 18.67 -13.44
CA GLN A 70 -4.72 17.57 -13.22
C GLN A 70 -5.25 16.24 -13.79
N THR A 71 -4.37 15.48 -14.46
CA THR A 71 -4.71 14.15 -14.96
C THR A 71 -4.07 13.05 -14.12
N CYS A 72 -4.85 12.03 -13.77
CA CYS A 72 -4.39 10.92 -12.92
C CYS A 72 -3.24 10.12 -13.57
N SER A 73 -3.23 10.02 -14.90
CA SER A 73 -2.19 9.32 -15.64
C SER A 73 -0.83 9.99 -15.58
N GLU A 74 -0.77 11.32 -15.49
CA GLU A 74 0.51 12.04 -15.43
C GLU A 74 1.21 11.82 -14.09
N TYR A 75 0.44 11.86 -12.99
CA TYR A 75 0.95 11.59 -11.66
C TYR A 75 1.46 10.15 -11.53
N ILE A 76 0.65 9.18 -11.97
CA ILE A 76 1.07 7.77 -11.92
C ILE A 76 2.27 7.53 -12.86
N ALA A 77 2.30 8.17 -14.04
CA ALA A 77 3.42 8.02 -14.97
C ALA A 77 4.73 8.63 -14.45
N SER A 78 4.70 9.74 -13.71
CA SER A 78 5.91 10.31 -13.09
C SER A 78 6.51 9.36 -12.05
N ASP A 79 5.66 8.78 -11.21
CA ASP A 79 6.10 7.85 -10.15
C ASP A 79 6.70 6.58 -10.75
N PHE A 80 6.04 5.97 -11.74
CA PHE A 80 6.53 4.74 -12.37
C PHE A 80 7.79 4.96 -13.20
N LYS A 81 8.01 6.16 -13.74
CA LYS A 81 9.17 6.45 -14.59
C LYS A 81 10.49 6.24 -13.85
N ASP A 82 10.57 6.64 -12.59
CA ASP A 82 11.82 6.53 -11.84
C ASP A 82 12.07 5.11 -11.34
N VAL A 83 11.02 4.37 -10.98
CA VAL A 83 11.11 2.93 -10.71
C VAL A 83 11.52 2.15 -11.97
N PHE A 84 10.93 2.47 -13.13
CA PHE A 84 11.23 1.80 -14.39
C PHE A 84 12.68 2.05 -14.84
N LYS A 85 13.18 3.30 -14.71
CA LYS A 85 14.60 3.61 -14.93
C LYS A 85 15.51 2.82 -14.01
N ALA A 86 15.15 2.67 -12.74
CA ALA A 86 15.91 1.88 -11.78
C ALA A 86 16.01 0.41 -12.22
N VAL A 87 14.91 -0.19 -12.65
CA VAL A 87 14.88 -1.59 -13.15
C VAL A 87 15.78 -1.75 -14.38
N ILE A 88 15.72 -0.82 -15.34
CA ILE A 88 16.60 -0.85 -16.52
C ILE A 88 18.08 -0.73 -16.12
N ALA A 89 18.41 0.21 -15.24
CA ALA A 89 19.80 0.39 -14.80
C ALA A 89 20.38 -0.85 -14.11
N ILE A 90 19.55 -1.60 -13.37
CA ILE A 90 19.94 -2.88 -12.79
C ILE A 90 20.12 -3.93 -13.89
N ALA A 91 19.20 -4.03 -14.85
CA ALA A 91 19.26 -5.01 -15.93
C ALA A 91 20.46 -4.81 -16.87
N GLU A 92 20.83 -3.55 -17.12
CA GLU A 92 21.97 -3.18 -17.96
C GLU A 92 23.31 -3.22 -17.21
N GLY A 93 23.33 -3.61 -15.93
CA GLY A 93 24.55 -3.68 -15.12
C GLY A 93 25.19 -2.31 -14.83
N SER A 94 24.48 -1.22 -15.14
CA SER A 94 24.90 0.17 -14.95
C SER A 94 24.46 0.73 -13.60
N ALA A 95 24.03 -0.12 -12.67
CA ALA A 95 23.66 0.25 -11.30
C ALA A 95 24.76 1.05 -10.55
N ALA A 96 26.01 0.94 -10.99
CA ALA A 96 27.12 1.79 -10.52
C ALA A 96 27.05 3.27 -10.96
N GLY A 97 26.05 3.67 -11.76
CA GLY A 97 25.86 5.04 -12.25
C GLY A 97 24.41 5.57 -12.17
N ALA A 98 23.42 4.72 -11.92
CA ALA A 98 22.07 5.17 -11.59
C ALA A 98 22.02 5.50 -10.10
N ALA A 99 22.43 6.72 -9.75
CA ALA A 99 22.13 7.29 -8.43
C ALA A 99 20.62 7.48 -8.33
N ILE A 100 19.93 6.46 -7.81
CA ILE A 100 18.52 6.57 -7.44
C ILE A 100 18.50 7.39 -6.16
N ASP A 101 18.13 8.66 -6.29
CA ASP A 101 17.90 9.51 -5.15
C ASP A 101 16.60 9.08 -4.48
N ILE A 102 16.72 8.12 -3.55
CA ILE A 102 15.63 7.64 -2.71
C ILE A 102 14.92 8.79 -1.97
N SER A 103 15.59 9.94 -1.77
CA SER A 103 14.95 11.11 -1.17
C SER A 103 13.97 11.79 -2.11
N LYS A 104 14.17 11.77 -3.43
CA LYS A 104 13.16 12.27 -4.39
C LYS A 104 11.91 11.40 -4.44
N ILE A 105 12.09 10.07 -4.44
CA ILE A 105 10.95 9.14 -4.38
C ILE A 105 10.16 9.36 -3.09
N ALA A 106 10.83 9.55 -1.94
CA ALA A 106 10.16 9.84 -0.68
C ALA A 106 9.44 11.20 -0.67
N LEU A 107 10.03 12.23 -1.31
CA LEU A 107 9.47 13.58 -1.37
C LEU A 107 8.27 13.70 -2.32
N ASP A 108 8.25 12.94 -3.43
CA ASP A 108 7.12 12.93 -4.37
C ASP A 108 5.88 12.20 -3.80
N TYR A 109 6.10 11.34 -2.79
CA TYR A 109 5.06 10.66 -2.01
C TYR A 109 4.62 11.44 -0.76
N THR A 110 5.18 12.64 -0.50
CA THR A 110 4.65 13.51 0.55
C THR A 110 3.33 14.10 0.08
N PHE A 111 2.25 13.34 0.28
CA PHE A 111 0.91 13.85 0.06
C PHE A 111 0.66 14.98 1.06
N PRO A 112 0.20 16.16 0.62
CA PRO A 112 -0.18 17.21 1.54
C PRO A 112 -1.27 16.67 2.47
N GLU A 113 -1.07 16.79 3.78
CA GLU A 113 -2.15 16.53 4.73
C GLU A 113 -3.27 17.53 4.42
N CYS A 114 -4.41 17.04 3.95
CA CYS A 114 -5.59 17.87 3.80
C CYS A 114 -6.08 18.28 5.19
N GLU A 115 -5.97 19.56 5.54
CA GLU A 115 -6.43 20.10 6.83
C GLU A 115 -7.96 19.95 7.01
N ASP A 116 -8.73 19.90 5.91
CA ASP A 116 -10.19 19.81 5.92
C ASP A 116 -10.72 18.67 5.04
N TRP A 117 -11.20 17.59 5.68
CA TRP A 117 -11.82 16.43 5.03
C TRP A 117 -13.30 16.64 4.63
N ASN A 118 -13.90 17.79 4.99
CA ASN A 118 -15.36 18.00 4.99
C ASN A 118 -15.78 19.40 4.48
N GLN A 119 -15.33 19.83 3.29
CA GLN A 119 -15.94 20.96 2.58
C GLN A 119 -16.38 20.57 1.17
#